data_AF-A0A8V0XZH5-F1
#
_entry.id   AF-A0A8V0XZH5-F1
#
_cell.length_a   1.000
_cell.length_b   1.000
_cell.length_c   1.000
_cell.angle_alpha   90.00
_cell.angle_beta   90.00
_cell.angle_gamma   90.00
#
_symmetry.space_group_name_H-M   'P 1'
#
loop_
_entity.id
_entity.type
_entity.pdbx_description
1 polymer ?
#
loop_
_entity_poly.entity_id
_entity_poly.type
_entity_poly.pdbx_seq_one_letter_code
_entity_poly.pdbx_strand_id
1 'polypeptide(L)'
;MQRGTRISFSSVNSSLSSLKNCQSYINTGMDIATHVALDLVENFNDEEDVRSMENVMLEYAALDRELNHYMRAIEETVDQIKQDKPEKIPDLKSLVKEKFTALESMNSDSDLEKNEKYMYFKDQLKDMKKQCTLHLPQELLQI
;
A
#
# COMPACT_ATOMS: atom_id res chain seq x y z
N MET A 1 41.60 -15.17 -21.70
CA MET A 1 40.84 -14.24 -20.83
C MET A 1 39.38 -14.27 -21.27
N GLN A 2 38.50 -14.98 -20.56
CA GLN A 2 37.06 -14.92 -20.83
C GLN A 2 36.54 -13.56 -20.36
N ARG A 3 35.97 -12.77 -21.28
CA ARG A 3 35.20 -11.57 -20.92
C ARG A 3 34.02 -12.03 -20.07
N GLY A 4 34.06 -11.77 -18.77
CA GLY A 4 32.87 -11.91 -17.94
C GLY A 4 31.77 -11.03 -18.51
N THR A 5 30.61 -11.63 -18.79
CA THR A 5 29.43 -10.89 -19.28
C THR A 5 29.03 -9.88 -18.22
N ARG A 6 29.21 -8.58 -18.51
CA ARG A 6 28.78 -7.50 -17.62
C ARG A 6 27.25 -7.39 -17.73
N ILE A 7 26.54 -7.83 -16.70
CA ILE A 7 25.09 -7.66 -16.62
C ILE A 7 24.80 -6.17 -16.39
N SER A 8 24.01 -5.56 -17.28
CA SER A 8 23.51 -4.20 -17.10
C SER A 8 22.15 -4.23 -16.42
N PHE A 9 21.96 -3.37 -15.41
CA PHE A 9 20.71 -3.23 -14.66
C PHE A 9 20.00 -1.88 -14.90
N SER A 10 20.43 -1.11 -15.91
CA SER A 10 19.85 0.22 -16.18
C SER A 10 18.34 0.16 -16.42
N SER A 11 17.87 -0.78 -17.25
CA SER A 11 16.45 -0.96 -17.52
C SER A 11 15.66 -1.38 -16.27
N VAL A 12 16.25 -2.24 -15.43
CA VAL A 12 15.63 -2.67 -14.16
C VAL A 12 15.47 -1.47 -13.23
N ASN A 13 16.51 -0.65 -13.08
CA ASN A 13 16.46 0.56 -12.27
C ASN A 13 15.40 1.56 -12.79
N SER A 14 15.31 1.75 -14.11
CA SER A 14 14.27 2.61 -14.70
C SER A 14 12.86 2.09 -14.41
N SER A 15 12.62 0.79 -14.60
CA SER A 15 11.33 0.18 -14.26
C SER A 15 11.01 0.28 -12.77
N LEU A 16 12.00 0.11 -11.89
CA LEU A 16 11.85 0.27 -10.45
C LEU A 16 11.49 1.71 -10.07
N SER A 17 12.11 2.70 -10.71
CA SER A 17 11.71 4.12 -10.52
C SER A 17 10.27 4.37 -10.98
N SER A 18 9.81 3.76 -12.07
CA SER A 18 8.41 3.86 -12.49
C SER A 18 7.46 3.24 -11.45
N LEU A 19 7.82 2.09 -10.86
CA LEU A 19 7.03 1.46 -9.80
C LEU A 19 6.97 2.33 -8.54
N LYS A 20 8.09 2.96 -8.14
CA LYS A 20 8.11 3.94 -7.05
C LYS A 20 7.17 5.11 -7.31
N ASN A 21 7.11 5.58 -8.56
CA ASN A 21 6.13 6.61 -8.94
C ASN A 21 4.69 6.09 -8.87
N CYS A 22 4.43 4.82 -9.20
CA CYS A 22 3.10 4.22 -9.06
C CYS A 22 2.58 4.23 -7.62
N GLN A 23 3.47 4.15 -6.62
CA GLN A 23 3.11 4.25 -5.21
C GLN A 23 2.39 5.58 -4.88
N SER A 24 2.71 6.66 -5.60
CA SER A 24 2.00 7.93 -5.43
C SER A 24 0.51 7.83 -5.81
N TYR A 25 0.15 7.00 -6.79
CA TYR A 25 -1.25 6.80 -7.19
C TYR A 25 -2.05 6.03 -6.15
N ILE A 26 -1.42 5.07 -5.47
CA ILE A 26 -2.04 4.36 -4.32
C ILE A 26 -2.34 5.37 -3.21
N ASN A 27 -1.36 6.22 -2.89
CA ASN A 27 -1.52 7.28 -1.90
C ASN A 27 -2.65 8.24 -2.26
N THR A 28 -2.75 8.68 -3.52
CA THR A 28 -3.87 9.52 -3.99
C THR A 28 -5.21 8.79 -3.89
N GLY A 29 -5.26 7.50 -4.20
CA GLY A 29 -6.47 6.68 -4.04
C GLY A 29 -6.95 6.63 -2.60
N MET A 30 -6.04 6.43 -1.65
CA MET A 30 -6.33 6.48 -0.21
C MET A 30 -6.85 7.86 0.24
N ASP A 31 -6.25 8.94 -0.29
CA ASP A 31 -6.70 10.29 0.03
C ASP A 31 -8.13 10.50 -0.50
N ILE A 32 -8.43 10.11 -1.73
CA ILE A 32 -9.80 10.18 -2.30
C ILE A 32 -10.78 9.36 -1.46
N ALA A 33 -10.44 8.12 -1.13
CA ALA A 33 -11.27 7.24 -0.32
C ALA A 33 -11.60 7.85 1.05
N THR A 34 -10.61 8.52 1.66
CA THR A 34 -10.80 9.27 2.91
C THR A 34 -11.81 10.39 2.75
N HIS A 35 -11.69 11.21 1.71
CA HIS A 35 -12.61 12.34 1.50
C HIS A 35 -14.03 11.86 1.26
N VAL A 36 -14.22 10.83 0.42
CA VAL A 36 -15.53 10.22 0.17
C VAL A 36 -16.16 9.70 1.46
N ALA A 37 -15.39 9.01 2.31
CA ALA A 37 -15.90 8.52 3.59
C ALA A 37 -16.30 9.66 4.55
N LEU A 38 -15.55 10.76 4.56
CA LEU A 38 -15.88 11.93 5.39
C LEU A 38 -17.17 12.61 4.88
N ASP A 39 -17.31 12.79 3.58
CA ASP A 39 -18.53 13.35 2.96
C ASP A 39 -19.76 12.48 3.26
N LEU A 40 -19.60 11.15 3.29
CA LEU A 40 -20.66 10.19 3.65
C LEU A 40 -21.12 10.35 5.10
N VAL A 41 -20.17 10.49 6.04
CA VAL A 41 -20.47 10.74 7.46
C VAL A 41 -21.19 12.08 7.63
N GLU A 42 -20.71 13.13 6.95
CA GLU A 42 -21.24 14.48 7.10
C GLU A 42 -22.68 14.62 6.56
N ASN A 43 -22.97 14.04 5.39
CA ASN A 43 -24.20 14.34 4.65
C ASN A 43 -25.30 13.27 4.77
N PHE A 44 -24.92 11.99 4.90
CA PHE A 44 -25.87 10.88 4.77
C PHE A 44 -25.96 10.01 6.03
N ASN A 45 -24.95 10.09 6.90
CA ASN A 45 -24.78 9.18 8.04
C ASN A 45 -24.93 7.69 7.62
N ASP A 46 -24.46 7.36 6.41
CA ASP A 46 -24.55 6.03 5.84
C ASP A 46 -23.41 5.16 6.39
N GLU A 47 -23.71 4.40 7.44
CA GLU A 47 -22.70 3.55 8.06
C GLU A 47 -22.24 2.40 7.16
N GLU A 48 -23.06 1.95 6.21
CA GLU A 48 -22.72 0.85 5.32
C GLU A 48 -21.71 1.30 4.25
N ASP A 49 -21.96 2.45 3.64
CA ASP A 49 -21.04 3.04 2.68
C ASP A 49 -19.73 3.47 3.35
N VAL A 50 -19.78 3.97 4.58
CA VAL A 50 -18.55 4.27 5.36
C VAL A 50 -17.76 3.00 5.63
N ARG A 51 -18.40 1.89 6.03
CA ARG A 51 -17.73 0.58 6.20
C ARG A 51 -17.11 0.09 4.88
N SER A 52 -17.80 0.29 3.76
CA SER A 52 -17.27 -0.03 2.44
C SER A 52 -16.00 0.77 2.13
N MET A 53 -15.96 2.05 2.50
CA MET A 53 -14.74 2.85 2.38
C MET A 53 -13.61 2.41 3.30
N GLU A 54 -13.91 1.89 4.51
CA GLU A 54 -12.88 1.29 5.36
C GLU A 54 -12.24 0.07 4.68
N ASN A 55 -13.03 -0.77 3.99
CA ASN A 55 -12.51 -1.91 3.22
C ASN A 55 -11.63 -1.45 2.06
N VAL A 56 -12.04 -0.44 1.29
CA VAL A 56 -11.23 0.14 0.21
C VAL A 56 -9.88 0.65 0.73
N MET A 57 -9.86 1.25 1.92
CA MET A 57 -8.60 1.69 2.53
C MET A 57 -7.68 0.51 2.89
N LEU A 58 -8.23 -0.61 3.35
CA LEU A 58 -7.46 -1.84 3.60
C LEU A 58 -6.94 -2.47 2.30
N GLU A 59 -7.73 -2.45 1.22
CA GLU A 59 -7.30 -2.91 -0.11
C GLU A 59 -6.13 -2.07 -0.64
N TYR A 60 -6.18 -0.75 -0.49
CA TYR A 60 -5.05 0.12 -0.83
C TYR A 60 -3.82 -0.14 0.04
N ALA A 61 -4.00 -0.38 1.34
CA ALA A 61 -2.89 -0.72 2.24
C ALA A 61 -2.24 -2.06 1.83
N ALA A 62 -3.05 -3.05 1.42
CA ALA A 62 -2.57 -4.33 0.92
C ALA A 62 -1.80 -4.16 -0.41
N LEU A 63 -2.32 -3.35 -1.33
CA LEU A 63 -1.67 -3.07 -2.60
C LEU A 63 -0.34 -2.31 -2.42
N ASP A 64 -0.27 -1.34 -1.50
CA ASP A 64 0.97 -0.64 -1.17
C ASP A 64 2.02 -1.61 -0.61
N ARG A 65 1.61 -2.49 0.31
CA ARG A 65 2.49 -3.53 0.88
C ARG A 65 3.01 -4.48 -0.21
N GLU A 66 2.13 -4.99 -1.06
CA GLU A 66 2.49 -5.90 -2.15
C GLU A 66 3.49 -5.24 -3.12
N LEU A 67 3.21 -3.99 -3.53
CA LEU A 67 4.10 -3.22 -4.40
C LEU A 67 5.48 -3.02 -3.75
N ASN A 68 5.52 -2.67 -2.46
CA ASN A 68 6.76 -2.51 -1.71
C ASN A 68 7.56 -3.81 -1.63
N HIS A 69 6.89 -4.95 -1.37
CA HIS A 69 7.53 -6.26 -1.37
C HIS A 69 8.09 -6.63 -2.72
N TYR A 70 7.37 -6.36 -3.81
CA TYR A 70 7.84 -6.62 -5.16
C TYR A 70 9.07 -5.78 -5.50
N MET A 71 9.04 -4.47 -5.19
CA MET A 71 10.19 -3.58 -5.38
C MET A 71 11.41 -4.06 -4.58
N ARG A 72 11.21 -4.43 -3.31
CA ARG A 72 12.27 -4.95 -2.44
C ARG A 72 12.86 -6.25 -2.96
N ALA A 73 12.05 -7.19 -3.45
CA ALA A 73 12.52 -8.44 -4.02
C ALA A 73 13.41 -8.20 -5.26
N ILE A 74 13.07 -7.20 -6.09
CA ILE A 74 13.91 -6.77 -7.22
C ILE A 74 15.23 -6.19 -6.72
N GLU A 75 15.19 -5.23 -5.79
CA GLU A 75 16.39 -4.58 -5.23
C GLU A 75 17.34 -5.61 -4.62
N GLU A 76 16.83 -6.49 -3.75
CA GLU A 76 17.62 -7.56 -3.12
C GLU A 76 18.21 -8.53 -4.14
N THR A 77 17.49 -8.88 -5.22
CA THR A 77 18.01 -9.75 -6.28
C THR A 77 19.13 -9.08 -7.07
N VAL A 78 18.93 -7.81 -7.43
CA VAL A 78 19.94 -7.03 -8.17
C VAL A 78 21.20 -6.87 -7.33
N ASP A 79 21.07 -6.55 -6.06
CA ASP A 79 22.20 -6.34 -5.17
C ASP A 79 22.95 -7.64 -4.87
N GLN A 80 22.23 -8.75 -4.69
CA GLN A 80 22.84 -10.08 -4.60
C GLN A 80 23.72 -10.40 -5.83
N ILE A 81 23.22 -10.16 -7.05
CA ILE A 81 23.98 -10.48 -8.26
C ILE A 81 25.21 -9.58 -8.45
N LYS A 82 25.10 -8.29 -8.07
CA LYS A 82 26.24 -7.37 -8.07
C LYS A 82 27.34 -7.84 -7.11
N GLN A 83 26.96 -8.42 -5.97
CA GLN A 83 27.89 -8.93 -4.96
C GLN A 83 28.50 -10.27 -5.40
N ASP A 84 27.66 -11.24 -5.75
CA ASP A 84 28.06 -12.62 -6.05
C ASP A 84 28.83 -12.73 -7.37
N LYS A 85 28.61 -11.80 -8.32
CA LYS A 85 29.22 -11.77 -9.66
C LYS A 85 29.28 -13.16 -10.31
N PRO A 86 28.13 -13.83 -10.45
CA PRO A 86 28.10 -15.22 -10.90
C PRO A 86 28.67 -15.35 -12.32
N GLU A 87 29.37 -16.46 -12.58
CA GLU A 87 29.95 -16.74 -13.90
C GLU A 87 28.89 -16.88 -15.00
N LYS A 88 27.70 -17.35 -14.64
CA LYS A 88 26.53 -17.48 -15.51
C LYS A 88 25.41 -16.59 -14.98
N ILE A 89 24.66 -15.98 -15.90
CA ILE A 89 23.49 -15.18 -15.54
C ILE A 89 22.44 -16.11 -14.89
N PRO A 90 22.04 -15.87 -13.63
CA PRO A 90 21.02 -16.68 -12.97
C PRO A 90 19.63 -16.33 -13.50
N ASP A 91 18.65 -17.19 -13.20
CA ASP A 91 17.24 -16.89 -13.50
C ASP A 91 16.71 -15.80 -12.56
N LEU A 92 16.80 -14.55 -13.02
CA LEU A 92 16.35 -13.37 -12.29
C LEU A 92 14.89 -13.45 -11.89
N LYS A 93 14.04 -14.01 -12.77
CA LYS A 93 12.60 -14.08 -12.53
C LYS A 93 12.30 -15.02 -11.37
N SER A 94 12.96 -16.18 -11.36
CA SER A 94 12.80 -17.15 -10.28
C SER A 94 13.31 -16.59 -8.94
N LEU A 95 14.46 -15.91 -8.94
CA LEU A 95 15.02 -15.29 -7.73
C LEU A 95 14.10 -14.19 -7.15
N VAL A 96 13.59 -13.29 -8.01
CA VAL A 96 12.65 -12.26 -7.57
C VAL A 96 11.37 -12.90 -7.02
N LYS A 97 10.84 -13.93 -7.70
CA LYS A 97 9.63 -14.62 -7.25
C LYS A 97 9.83 -15.31 -5.89
N GLU A 98 10.97 -15.95 -5.68
CA GLU A 98 11.31 -16.59 -4.41
C GLU A 98 11.35 -15.57 -3.26
N LYS A 99 12.09 -14.47 -3.43
CA LYS A 99 12.18 -13.40 -2.42
C LYS A 99 10.83 -12.75 -2.16
N PHE A 100 10.07 -12.45 -3.21
CA PHE A 100 8.71 -11.90 -3.09
C PHE A 100 7.78 -12.84 -2.32
N THR A 101 7.79 -14.14 -2.65
CA THR A 101 6.96 -15.13 -1.95
C THR A 101 7.38 -15.27 -0.48
N ALA A 102 8.68 -15.19 -0.18
CA ALA A 102 9.17 -15.20 1.19
C ALA A 102 8.68 -13.98 1.98
N LEU A 103 8.73 -12.78 1.40
CA LEU A 103 8.19 -11.56 2.00
C LEU A 103 6.68 -11.67 2.25
N GLU A 104 5.92 -12.15 1.25
CA GLU A 104 4.48 -12.36 1.38
C GLU A 104 4.10 -13.41 2.43
N SER A 105 4.92 -14.45 2.61
CA SER A 105 4.65 -15.50 3.60
C SER A 105 4.71 -15.02 5.06
N MET A 106 5.33 -13.86 5.29
CA MET A 106 5.43 -13.24 6.62
C MET A 106 4.27 -12.28 6.91
N ASN A 107 3.39 -12.04 5.94
CA ASN A 107 2.29 -11.11 6.09
C ASN A 107 1.18 -11.66 6.99
N SER A 108 0.57 -10.74 7.75
CA SER A 108 -0.74 -10.95 8.33
C SER A 108 -1.71 -9.84 7.92
N ASP A 109 -3.01 -10.13 7.92
CA ASP A 109 -4.03 -9.11 7.65
C ASP A 109 -4.02 -8.02 8.74
N SER A 110 -3.65 -8.39 9.97
CA SER A 110 -3.52 -7.45 11.09
C SER A 110 -2.45 -6.37 10.88
N ASP A 111 -1.51 -6.58 9.95
CA ASP A 111 -0.50 -5.57 9.63
C ASP A 111 -1.07 -4.45 8.77
N LEU A 112 -2.16 -4.69 8.04
CA LEU A 112 -2.85 -3.66 7.25
C LEU A 112 -3.49 -2.61 8.15
N GLU A 113 -4.01 -3.03 9.31
CA GLU A 113 -4.61 -2.12 10.30
C GLU A 113 -3.58 -1.17 10.94
N LYS A 114 -2.28 -1.50 10.85
CA LYS A 114 -1.18 -0.67 11.34
C LYS A 114 -0.66 0.32 10.30
N ASN A 115 -1.23 0.32 9.08
CA ASN A 115 -0.84 1.26 8.04
C ASN A 115 -1.13 2.71 8.51
N GLU A 116 -0.14 3.59 8.42
CA GLU A 116 -0.23 4.95 8.95
C GLU A 116 -1.41 5.74 8.37
N LYS A 117 -1.65 5.62 7.05
CA LYS A 117 -2.78 6.28 6.39
C LYS A 117 -4.12 5.69 6.81
N TYR A 118 -4.20 4.36 6.97
CA TYR A 118 -5.41 3.70 7.48
C TYR A 118 -5.74 4.14 8.92
N MET A 119 -4.74 4.19 9.80
CA MET A 119 -4.92 4.67 11.17
C MET A 119 -5.40 6.12 11.21
N TYR A 120 -4.76 7.00 10.43
CA TYR A 120 -5.15 8.40 10.33
C TYR A 120 -6.58 8.57 9.78
N PHE A 121 -6.97 7.77 8.79
CA PHE A 121 -8.33 7.70 8.30
C PHE A 121 -9.34 7.33 9.39
N LYS A 122 -9.06 6.30 10.20
CA LYS A 122 -9.94 5.88 11.32
C LYS A 122 -10.08 6.98 12.37
N ASP A 123 -9.00 7.69 12.68
CA ASP A 123 -9.04 8.82 13.61
C ASP A 123 -9.89 9.97 13.07
N GLN A 124 -9.75 10.34 11.80
CA GLN A 124 -10.59 11.37 11.17
C GLN A 124 -12.07 11.01 11.16
N LEU A 125 -12.42 9.75 10.84
CA LEU A 125 -13.82 9.30 10.91
C LEU A 125 -14.39 9.39 12.33
N LYS A 126 -13.60 9.00 13.33
CA LYS A 126 -14.01 9.08 14.74
C LYS A 126 -14.26 10.52 15.16
N ASP A 127 -13.42 11.45 14.73
CA ASP A 127 -13.59 12.86 15.07
C ASP A 127 -14.75 13.52 14.32
N MET A 128 -14.95 13.19 13.05
CA MET A 128 -16.10 13.66 12.28
C MET A 128 -17.43 13.20 12.90
N LYS A 129 -17.54 11.91 13.25
CA LYS A 129 -18.75 11.37 13.91
C LYS A 129 -19.10 12.09 15.21
N LYS A 130 -18.09 12.44 16.03
CA LYS A 130 -18.32 13.22 17.26
C LYS A 130 -18.87 14.61 16.92
N GLN A 131 -18.30 15.29 15.92
CA GLN A 131 -18.74 16.63 15.51
C GLN A 131 -20.18 16.61 15.02
N CYS A 132 -20.54 15.66 14.14
CA CYS A 132 -21.91 15.50 13.65
C CYS A 132 -22.89 15.23 14.80
N THR A 133 -22.53 14.35 15.75
CA THR A 133 -23.37 14.03 16.92
C THR A 133 -23.63 15.25 17.81
N LEU A 134 -22.65 16.13 17.96
CA LEU A 134 -22.76 17.38 18.74
C LEU A 134 -23.62 18.45 18.05
N HIS A 135 -23.84 18.36 16.73
CA HIS A 135 -24.60 19.33 15.94
C HIS A 135 -26.05 18.91 15.66
N LEU A 136 -26.51 17.73 16.13
CA LEU A 136 -27.93 17.39 16.09
C LEU A 136 -28.72 18.31 17.04
N PRO A 137 -29.78 19.00 16.57
CA PRO A 137 -30.63 19.81 17.44
C PRO A 137 -31.23 18.94 18.56
N GLN A 138 -31.16 19.42 19.80
CA GLN A 138 -31.75 18.76 20.98
C GLN A 138 -33.27 18.53 20.87
N GLU A 139 -33.94 19.04 19.83
CA GLU A 139 -35.38 18.91 19.59
C GLU A 139 -35.82 17.51 19.14
N LEU A 140 -34.90 16.63 18.71
CA LEU A 140 -35.22 15.23 18.34
C LEU A 140 -35.06 14.23 19.49
N LEU A 141 -34.63 14.68 20.68
CA LEU A 141 -34.38 13.81 21.85
C LEU A 141 -35.52 13.83 22.90
N GLN A 142 -36.67 14.43 22.59
CA GLN A 142 -37.87 14.33 23.42
C GLN A 142 -38.99 13.57 22.69
N ILE A 143 -38.96 12.24 22.83
CA ILE A 143 -40.16 11.39 22.79
C ILE A 143 -40.32 10.76 24.17
#